data_AF-A0A1V5HQ40-F1
#
_entry.id   AF-A0A1V5HQ40-F1
#
_cell.length_a   1.000
_cell.length_b   1.000
_cell.length_c   1.000
_cell.angle_alpha   90.00
_cell.angle_beta   90.00
_cell.angle_gamma   90.00
#
_symmetry.space_group_name_H-M   'P 1'
#
loop_
_entity.id
_entity.type
_entity.pdbx_description
1 polymer ?
#
loop_
_entity_poly.entity_id
_entity_poly.type
_entity_poly.pdbx_seq_one_letter_code
_entity_poly.pdbx_strand_id
1 'polypeptide(L)' 'MQLHNHKEIFETIIKTVAEEYGLSEFQVEKDYFVSLFLKELTKLKSNIQVVFKGGTSLSKCYDVIDSFQRILI' A
#
# COMPACT_ATOMS: atom_id res chain seq x y z
N MET A 1 13.16 -4.78 -0.04
CA MET A 1 13.06 -5.93 -0.96
C MET A 1 11.87 -5.71 -1.88
N GLN A 2 12.07 -5.79 -3.20
CA GLN A 2 11.00 -5.68 -4.20
C GLN A 2 10.53 -7.10 -4.55
N LEU A 3 9.48 -7.59 -3.88
CA LEU A 3 8.98 -8.97 -4.07
C LEU A 3 8.59 -9.28 -5.52
N HIS A 4 8.07 -8.30 -6.25
CA HIS A 4 7.71 -8.46 -7.67
C HIS A 4 8.88 -8.79 -8.60
N ASN A 5 10.14 -8.65 -8.15
CA ASN A 5 11.31 -9.05 -8.94
C ASN A 5 11.53 -10.57 -8.96
N HIS A 6 10.85 -11.32 -8.08
CA HIS A 6 10.92 -12.78 -8.00
C HIS A 6 9.54 -13.38 -8.28
N LYS A 7 9.21 -13.51 -9.58
CA LYS A 7 7.87 -13.83 -10.06
C LYS A 7 7.25 -15.09 -9.42
N GLU A 8 8.00 -16.19 -9.34
CA GLU A 8 7.48 -17.46 -8.77
C GLU A 8 7.13 -17.34 -7.28
N ILE A 9 8.00 -16.69 -6.50
CA ILE A 9 7.79 -16.46 -5.07
C ILE A 9 6.63 -15.48 -4.87
N PHE A 10 6.56 -14.45 -5.71
CA PHE A 10 5.50 -13.45 -5.67
C PHE A 10 4.13 -14.07 -5.92
N GLU A 11 3.97 -14.84 -6.99
CA GLU A 11 2.72 -15.54 -7.31
C GLU A 11 2.29 -16.49 -6.18
N THR A 12 3.25 -17.23 -5.61
CA THR A 12 2.97 -18.12 -4.47
C THR A 12 2.44 -17.36 -3.26
N ILE A 13 3.04 -16.21 -2.94
CA ILE A 13 2.62 -15.37 -1.81
C ILE A 13 1.25 -14.74 -2.08
N ILE A 14 1.02 -14.20 -3.28
CA ILE A 14 -0.26 -13.61 -3.66
C ILE A 14 -1.38 -14.65 -3.53
N LYS A 15 -1.15 -15.87 -4.02
CA LYS A 15 -2.11 -16.96 -3.92
C LYS A 15 -2.37 -17.38 -2.47
N THR A 16 -1.31 -17.54 -1.67
CA THR A 16 -1.43 -17.92 -0.26
C THR A 16 -2.24 -16.89 0.54
N VAL A 17 -1.95 -15.60 0.34
CA VAL A 17 -2.66 -14.50 1.02
C VAL A 17 -4.10 -14.38 0.51
N ALA A 18 -4.34 -14.55 -0.79
CA ALA A 18 -5.68 -14.55 -1.34
C ALA A 18 -6.54 -15.65 -0.71
N GLU A 19 -6.00 -16.86 -0.57
CA GLU A 19 -6.67 -18.00 0.07
C GLU A 19 -6.92 -17.76 1.56
N GLU A 20 -5.91 -17.27 2.31
CA GLU A 20 -6.01 -17.04 3.76
C GLU A 20 -7.09 -16.00 4.13
N TYR A 21 -7.18 -14.92 3.33
CA TYR A 21 -8.10 -13.81 3.59
C TYR A 21 -9.39 -13.88 2.78
N GLY A 22 -9.59 -14.94 1.98
CA GLY A 22 -10.77 -15.09 1.11
C GLY A 22 -10.90 -13.98 0.07
N LEU A 23 -9.78 -13.42 -0.39
CA LEU A 23 -9.72 -12.36 -1.39
C LEU A 23 -9.38 -12.93 -2.76
N SER A 24 -9.64 -12.15 -3.82
CA SER A 24 -9.08 -12.49 -5.13
C SER A 24 -7.59 -12.12 -5.20
N GLU A 25 -6.81 -12.92 -5.92
CA GLU A 25 -5.38 -12.64 -6.19
C GLU A 25 -5.17 -11.23 -6.74
N PHE A 26 -6.06 -10.78 -7.64
CA PHE A 26 -6.06 -9.43 -8.20
C PHE A 26 -6.19 -8.33 -7.12
N GLN A 27 -7.02 -8.53 -6.10
CA GLN A 27 -7.16 -7.56 -5.00
C GLN A 27 -5.87 -7.45 -4.20
N VAL A 28 -5.23 -8.59 -3.90
CA VAL A 28 -3.97 -8.65 -3.13
C VAL A 28 -2.83 -8.01 -3.93
N GLU A 29 -2.70 -8.34 -5.21
CA GLU A 29 -1.69 -7.77 -6.11
C GLU A 29 -1.85 -6.25 -6.24
N LYS A 30 -3.08 -5.79 -6.44
CA LYS A 30 -3.38 -4.35 -6.50
C LYS A 30 -2.98 -3.64 -5.21
N ASP A 31 -3.34 -4.18 -4.05
CA ASP A 31 -3.02 -3.56 -2.75
C ASP A 31 -1.51 -3.58 -2.46
N TYR A 32 -0.77 -4.60 -2.95
CA TYR A 32 0.70 -4.63 -2.92
C TYR A 32 1.31 -3.45 -3.69
N PHE A 33 0.89 -3.22 -4.93
CA PHE A 33 1.42 -2.12 -5.75
C PHE A 33 1.05 -0.74 -5.21
N VAL A 34 -0.18 -0.58 -4.69
CA VAL A 34 -0.58 0.66 -4.02
C VAL A 34 0.32 0.94 -2.82
N SER A 35 0.57 -0.07 -1.99
CA SER A 35 1.44 0.07 -0.82
C SER A 35 2.89 0.38 -1.21
N LEU A 36 3.41 -0.24 -2.27
CA LEU A 36 4.73 0.04 -2.83
C LEU A 36 4.82 1.48 -3.35
N PHE A 37 3.81 1.95 -4.09
CA PHE A 37 3.74 3.31 -4.59
C PHE A 37 3.73 4.33 -3.45
N LEU A 38 2.90 4.13 -2.43
CA LEU A 38 2.85 4.99 -1.24
C LEU A 38 4.21 5.02 -0.53
N LYS A 39 4.87 3.88 -0.39
CA LYS A 39 6.21 3.80 0.20
C LYS A 39 7.24 4.60 -0.59
N GLU A 40 7.25 4.51 -1.92
CA GLU A 40 8.18 5.30 -2.73
C GLU A 40 7.83 6.79 -2.70
N LEU A 41 6.55 7.16 -2.64
CA LEU A 41 6.12 8.54 -2.45
C LEU A 41 6.68 9.15 -1.16
N THR A 42 6.72 8.41 -0.05
CA THR A 42 7.29 8.92 1.22
C THR A 42 8.78 9.23 1.14
N LYS A 43 9.51 8.68 0.16
CA LYS A 43 10.95 8.95 -0.04
C LYS A 43 11.20 10.18 -0.92
N LEU A 44 10.18 10.65 -1.63
CA LEU A 44 10.31 11.89 -2.40
C LEU A 44 10.52 13.04 -1.42
N LYS A 45 11.52 13.89 -1.71
CA LYS A 45 11.80 15.07 -0.87
C LYS A 45 10.53 15.91 -0.73
N SER A 46 10.37 16.49 0.45
CA SER A 46 9.25 17.27 1.02
C SER A 46 8.67 18.41 0.17
N ASN A 47 9.10 18.56 -1.08
CA ASN A 47 8.69 19.63 -1.99
C ASN A 47 7.51 19.21 -2.88
N ILE A 48 7.08 17.94 -2.81
CA ILE A 48 5.92 17.43 -3.56
C ILE A 48 4.74 17.32 -2.61
N GLN A 49 3.78 18.23 -2.76
CA GLN A 49 2.52 18.18 -2.03
C GLN A 49 1.59 17.14 -2.69
N VAL A 50 1.51 15.95 -2.10
CA VAL A 50 0.59 14.89 -2.54
C VAL A 50 -0.70 15.00 -1.74
N VAL A 51 -1.83 15.18 -2.42
CA VAL A 51 -3.16 15.20 -1.79
C VAL A 51 -3.95 14.01 -2.32
N PHE A 52 -4.24 13.04 -1.45
CA PHE A 52 -5.15 11.95 -1.77
C PHE A 52 -6.59 12.49 -1.78
N LYS A 53 -7.28 12.35 -2.92
CA LYS A 53 -8.68 12.77 -3.08
C LYS A 53 -9.56 11.57 -3.37
N GLY A 54 -10.74 11.52 -2.74
CA GLY A 54 -11.75 10.47 -2.91
C GLY A 54 -12.36 10.02 -1.58
N GLY A 55 -13.63 9.57 -1.59
CA GLY A 55 -14.32 9.10 -0.37
C GLY A 55 -13.65 7.89 0.30
N THR A 56 -12.98 7.05 -0.50
CA THR A 56 -12.22 5.87 -0.04
C THR A 56 -10.83 6.21 0.49
N SER A 57 -10.29 7.37 0.14
CA SER A 57 -8.97 7.84 0.60
C SER A 57 -9.00 8.21 2.08
N LEU A 58 -10.10 8.80 2.54
CA LEU A 58 -10.27 9.22 3.93
C LEU A 58 -10.40 8.02 4.88
N SER A 59 -11.10 6.96 4.45
CA SER A 59 -11.33 5.76 5.27
C SER A 59 -10.11 4.85 5.39
N LYS A 60 -9.21 4.83 4.40
CA LYS A 60 -7.96 4.04 4.46
C LYS A 60 -6.80 4.77 5.14
N CYS A 61 -6.85 6.10 5.23
CA CYS A 61 -5.80 6.86 5.91
C CYS A 61 -6.05 7.02 7.41
N TYR A 62 -7.25 6.79 7.94
CA TYR A 62 -7.55 7.06 9.37
C TYR A 62 -6.64 6.27 10.34
N ASP A 63 -6.39 4.98 10.09
CA ASP A 63 -5.50 4.16 10.94
C ASP A 63 -4.01 4.36 10.65
N VAL A 64 -3.67 4.75 9.41
CA VAL A 64 -2.28 5.07 9.01
C VAL A 64 -1.84 6.43 9.56
N ILE A 65 -2.79 7.36 9.69
CA ILE A 65 -2.56 8.70 10.23
C ILE A 65 -2.30 8.65 11.74
N ASP A 66 -2.73 7.66 12.51
CA ASP A 66 -2.43 7.60 13.95
C ASP A 66 -0.93 7.40 14.24
N SER A 67 -0.19 6.76 13.32
CA SER A 67 1.29 6.77 13.33
C SER A 67 1.91 8.06 12.75
N PHE A 68 1.11 8.90 12.08
CA PHE A 68 1.50 10.15 11.42
C PHE A 68 1.04 11.43 12.15
N GLN A 69 0.18 11.33 13.18
CA GLN A 69 -0.35 12.45 13.99
C GLN A 69 0.73 13.23 14.75
N ARG A 70 2.00 12.78 14.73
CA ARG A 70 3.12 13.58 15.24
C ARG A 70 3.56 14.70 14.28
N ILE A 71 2.99 14.80 13.08
CA ILE A 71 3.22 15.94 12.16
C ILE A 71 1.90 16.72 12.02
N LEU A 72 1.38 17.21 13.15
CA LEU A 72 0.55 18.42 13.20
C LEU A 72 0.39 18.91 14.65
N ILE A 73 1.53 19.19 15.30
CA ILE A 73 1.68 20.23 16.33
C ILE A 73 3.03 20.90 16.09
#